data_AF-A0A1F9A600-F1
#
_entry.id   AF-A0A1F9A600-F1
#
_cell.length_a   1.000
_cell.length_b   1.000
_cell.length_c   1.000
_cell.angle_alpha   90.00
_cell.angle_beta   90.00
_cell.angle_gamma   90.00
#
_symmetry.space_group_name_H-M   'P 1'
#
loop_
_entity.id
_entity.type
_entity.pdbx_description
1 polymer ?
#
loop_
_entity_poly.entity_id
_entity_poly.type
_entity_poly.pdbx_seq_one_letter_code
_entity_poly.pdbx_strand_id
1 'polypeptide(L)'
;MDPHIIAKINRLWETIYPHLARFIADLYGRQEGDVLELGPFSGGIARGLLSISSGFRVVVAETSPDLFGPLHKEMRDPPLAQRMMLAPSPLFPLIFVNQSFDLVVFRGAFFFLTLDILQEIYRVLKPGGIAVVGGGYGPSTPQDLVGEIAEESKQLNLLLGKQWVTEEDLTLMIQKASLQEDAEIFNKGGLWVILRRRGGDYKETPTLADVFSLGSHEIIALVGGGGKTTLMFALAQELRERGLRVITTTTTKIIEPLGEAPPLLVIEGDQVQAMTLVKEGLLRNGHVTFAAQRFPGGKIGGVDPEFIVKMARELSVDHIIVEADGARKLPLKAPGDHEPIIPSATTLLIPIVGIDALGRPLNEETTFRPERIAELTRTKLGDPITTQLIATVINQPQGLIKGAPPGARIIPVINKVETTVGLHGAREVAREVLQKGERRIERVVLSRLFFHLPIVEVVERRDGSENAL
;
A
#
# COMPACT_ATOMS: atom_id res chain seq x y z
N MET A 1 -3.68 -28.72 3.22
CA MET A 1 -2.44 -29.10 3.95
C MET A 1 -2.66 -28.89 5.43
N ASP A 2 -1.99 -29.66 6.28
CA ASP A 2 -2.05 -29.50 7.75
C ASP A 2 -1.29 -28.23 8.19
N PRO A 3 -1.99 -27.22 8.76
CA PRO A 3 -1.36 -25.98 9.23
C PRO A 3 -0.32 -26.20 10.34
N HIS A 4 -0.47 -27.24 11.18
CA HIS A 4 0.48 -27.54 12.24
C HIS A 4 1.83 -28.03 11.69
N ILE A 5 1.79 -28.84 10.63
CA ILE A 5 3.00 -29.29 9.94
C ILE A 5 3.68 -28.12 9.23
N ILE A 6 2.91 -27.24 8.59
CA ILE A 6 3.46 -26.01 7.95
C ILE A 6 4.15 -25.12 9.00
N ALA A 7 3.50 -24.85 10.13
CA ALA A 7 4.08 -24.07 11.21
C ALA A 7 5.33 -24.73 11.82
N LYS A 8 5.40 -26.06 11.85
CA LYS A 8 6.60 -26.80 12.27
C LYS A 8 7.73 -26.63 11.26
N ILE A 9 7.46 -26.77 9.95
CA ILE A 9 8.45 -26.54 8.89
C ILE A 9 8.97 -25.10 8.94
N ASN A 10 8.09 -24.10 9.09
CA ASN A 10 8.50 -22.70 9.14
C ASN A 10 9.44 -22.42 10.33
N ARG A 11 9.19 -23.01 11.50
CA ARG A 11 10.10 -22.92 12.65
C ARG A 11 11.43 -23.62 12.40
N LEU A 12 11.39 -24.82 11.82
CA LEU A 12 12.59 -25.58 11.48
C LEU A 12 13.50 -24.81 10.50
N TRP A 13 12.93 -23.98 9.62
CA TRP A 13 13.65 -23.22 8.60
C TRP A 13 14.13 -21.83 9.06
N GLU A 14 13.91 -21.44 10.32
CA GLU A 14 14.26 -20.10 10.83
C GLU A 14 15.73 -19.71 10.60
N THR A 15 16.66 -20.64 10.78
CA THR A 15 18.10 -20.42 10.56
C THR A 15 18.48 -20.39 9.07
N ILE A 16 17.66 -20.96 8.19
CA ILE A 16 17.91 -21.02 6.74
C ILE A 16 17.42 -19.75 6.03
N TYR A 17 16.30 -19.17 6.48
CA TYR A 17 15.66 -18.04 5.79
C TYR A 17 16.58 -16.83 5.55
N PRO A 18 17.48 -16.40 6.47
CA PRO A 18 18.40 -15.31 6.21
C PRO A 18 19.34 -15.57 5.02
N HIS A 19 19.79 -16.81 4.84
CA HIS A 19 20.66 -17.18 3.73
C HIS A 19 19.91 -17.24 2.40
N LEU A 20 18.66 -17.75 2.41
CA LEU A 20 17.77 -17.71 1.25
C LEU A 20 17.43 -16.28 0.83
N ALA A 21 17.10 -15.42 1.79
CA ALA A 21 16.80 -14.03 1.51
C ALA A 21 18.00 -13.31 0.87
N ARG A 22 19.23 -13.58 1.34
CA ARG A 22 20.44 -13.03 0.71
C ARG A 22 20.64 -13.54 -0.72
N PHE A 23 20.52 -14.85 -0.94
CA PHE A 23 20.57 -15.43 -2.29
C PHE A 23 19.56 -14.77 -3.25
N ILE A 24 18.31 -14.61 -2.79
CA ILE A 24 17.25 -13.99 -3.59
C ILE A 24 17.52 -12.49 -3.83
N ALA A 25 17.99 -11.77 -2.81
CA ALA A 25 18.38 -10.37 -2.95
C ALA A 25 19.54 -10.18 -3.93
N ASP A 26 20.54 -11.06 -3.89
CA ASP A 26 21.68 -11.04 -4.81
C ASP A 26 21.23 -11.32 -6.25
N LEU A 27 20.30 -12.26 -6.46
CA LEU A 27 19.70 -12.52 -7.78
C LEU A 27 18.85 -11.35 -8.30
N TYR A 28 18.14 -10.65 -7.40
CA TYR A 28 17.34 -9.48 -7.72
C TYR A 28 18.21 -8.28 -8.08
N GLY A 29 19.31 -8.08 -7.36
CA GLY A 29 20.34 -7.09 -7.70
C GLY A 29 19.98 -5.63 -7.40
N ARG A 30 18.85 -5.36 -6.73
CA ARG A 30 18.47 -4.01 -6.29
C ARG A 30 18.24 -3.97 -4.78
N GLN A 31 18.35 -2.77 -4.20
CA GLN A 31 18.18 -2.54 -2.76
C GLN A 31 16.75 -2.11 -2.38
N GLU A 32 15.88 -1.90 -3.37
CA GLU A 32 14.49 -1.51 -3.15
C GLU A 32 13.57 -2.24 -4.13
N GLY A 33 12.29 -2.38 -3.76
CA GLY A 33 11.30 -3.00 -4.62
C GLY A 33 10.06 -3.48 -3.89
N ASP A 34 8.98 -3.66 -4.66
CA ASP A 34 7.75 -4.29 -4.19
C ASP A 34 7.87 -5.81 -4.40
N VAL A 35 7.82 -6.56 -3.30
CA VAL A 35 8.04 -8.02 -3.27
C VAL A 35 6.74 -8.76 -2.97
N LEU A 36 6.50 -9.88 -3.65
CA LEU A 36 5.44 -10.83 -3.32
C LEU A 36 6.05 -12.17 -2.87
N GLU A 37 5.77 -12.62 -1.66
CA GLU A 37 6.08 -13.98 -1.20
C GLU A 37 4.80 -14.82 -1.17
N LEU A 38 4.77 -15.90 -1.95
CA LEU A 38 3.65 -16.84 -2.04
C LEU A 38 3.81 -17.98 -1.01
N GLY A 39 2.74 -18.24 -0.25
CA GLY A 39 2.60 -19.37 0.70
C GLY A 39 2.58 -20.74 0.02
N PRO A 40 2.56 -21.86 0.77
CA PRO A 40 2.23 -21.96 2.19
C PRO A 40 3.39 -21.72 3.17
N PHE A 41 4.62 -21.62 2.66
CA PHE A 41 5.84 -21.52 3.47
C PHE A 41 6.39 -20.09 3.47
N SER A 42 5.53 -19.12 3.72
CA SER A 42 5.83 -17.69 3.56
C SER A 42 6.06 -16.96 4.88
N GLY A 43 6.66 -15.78 4.81
CA GLY A 43 6.99 -14.91 5.94
C GLY A 43 8.45 -15.05 6.40
N GLY A 44 9.09 -16.17 6.14
CA GLY A 44 10.51 -16.37 6.45
C GLY A 44 11.41 -15.52 5.55
N ILE A 45 11.20 -15.61 4.23
CA ILE A 45 12.02 -14.87 3.25
C ILE A 45 11.67 -13.38 3.32
N ALA A 46 10.39 -13.02 3.48
CA ALA A 46 9.98 -11.64 3.70
C ALA A 46 10.76 -10.97 4.84
N ARG A 47 10.85 -11.62 6.01
CA ARG A 47 11.62 -11.10 7.16
C ARG A 47 13.09 -10.93 6.82
N GLY A 48 13.69 -11.92 6.17
CA GLY A 48 15.10 -11.85 5.74
C GLY A 48 15.36 -10.69 4.79
N LEU A 49 14.49 -10.47 3.79
CA LEU A 49 14.61 -9.36 2.84
C LEU A 49 14.43 -8.01 3.53
N LEU A 50 13.46 -7.89 4.44
CA LEU A 50 13.22 -6.65 5.18
C LEU A 50 14.41 -6.24 6.06
N SER A 51 15.15 -7.22 6.59
CA SER A 51 16.39 -6.99 7.35
C SER A 51 17.60 -6.65 6.48
N ILE A 52 17.58 -6.95 5.17
CA ILE A 52 18.68 -6.65 4.25
C ILE A 52 18.68 -5.18 3.83
N SER A 53 17.50 -4.63 3.51
CA SER A 53 17.38 -3.23 3.08
C SER A 53 16.05 -2.63 3.49
N SER A 54 16.05 -1.36 3.87
CA SER A 54 14.86 -0.57 4.20
C SER A 54 13.99 -0.21 2.98
N GLY A 55 14.53 -0.34 1.77
CA GLY A 55 13.82 -0.09 0.51
C GLY A 55 12.86 -1.20 0.08
N PHE A 56 12.80 -2.33 0.79
CA PHE A 56 11.86 -3.40 0.46
C PHE A 56 10.50 -3.20 1.13
N ARG A 57 9.44 -3.43 0.34
CA ARG A 57 8.06 -3.60 0.81
C ARG A 57 7.56 -4.96 0.37
N VAL A 58 7.07 -5.78 1.31
CA VAL A 58 6.76 -7.19 1.04
C VAL A 58 5.28 -7.47 1.29
N VAL A 59 4.63 -8.08 0.30
CA VAL A 59 3.32 -8.68 0.41
C VAL A 59 3.49 -10.18 0.63
N VAL A 60 2.97 -10.70 1.74
CA VAL A 60 2.92 -12.13 2.03
C VAL A 60 1.52 -12.62 1.67
N ALA A 61 1.42 -13.44 0.64
CA ALA A 61 0.15 -13.95 0.13
C ALA A 61 -0.06 -15.42 0.49
N GLU A 62 -1.17 -15.71 1.16
CA GLU A 62 -1.45 -17.03 1.71
C GLU A 62 -2.91 -17.44 1.51
N THR A 63 -3.11 -18.71 1.18
CA THR A 63 -4.42 -19.36 0.99
C THR A 63 -5.18 -19.58 2.29
N SER A 64 -4.47 -19.90 3.37
CA SER A 64 -5.04 -20.18 4.69
C SER A 64 -4.76 -19.04 5.69
N PRO A 65 -5.75 -18.19 6.01
CA PRO A 65 -5.57 -17.06 6.92
C PRO A 65 -5.02 -17.43 8.30
N ASP A 66 -5.26 -18.67 8.77
CA ASP A 66 -4.76 -19.16 10.06
C ASP A 66 -3.23 -19.14 10.17
N LEU A 67 -2.54 -19.23 9.03
CA LEU A 67 -1.07 -19.19 8.97
C LEU A 67 -0.50 -17.79 9.19
N PHE A 68 -1.34 -16.74 9.14
CA PHE A 68 -0.91 -15.37 9.45
C PHE A 68 -0.75 -15.11 10.96
N GLY A 69 -1.23 -16.00 11.83
CA GLY A 69 -1.23 -15.79 13.29
C GLY A 69 0.11 -15.29 13.88
N PRO A 70 1.26 -15.94 13.57
CA PRO A 70 2.57 -15.47 14.01
C PRO A 70 2.94 -14.08 13.44
N LEU A 71 2.78 -13.90 12.12
CA LEU A 71 3.09 -12.64 11.44
C LEU A 71 2.24 -11.46 11.95
N HIS A 72 0.96 -11.69 12.24
CA HIS A 72 0.09 -10.68 12.85
C HIS A 72 0.58 -10.19 14.21
N LYS A 73 1.20 -11.06 15.01
CA LYS A 73 1.77 -10.67 16.32
C LYS A 73 3.02 -9.81 16.12
N GLU A 74 3.87 -10.18 15.18
CA GLU A 74 5.10 -9.44 14.84
C GLU A 74 4.77 -8.06 14.25
N MET A 75 3.79 -7.97 13.36
CA MET A 75 3.32 -6.71 12.77
C MET A 75 2.60 -5.78 13.76
N ARG A 76 2.58 -6.08 15.06
CA ARG A 76 2.30 -5.07 16.08
C ARG A 76 3.43 -4.05 16.19
N ASP A 77 4.63 -4.41 15.73
CA ASP A 77 5.77 -3.51 15.57
C ASP A 77 5.53 -2.52 14.41
N PRO A 78 5.45 -1.20 14.67
CA PRO A 78 5.09 -0.22 13.64
C PRO A 78 6.01 -0.17 12.41
N PRO A 79 7.35 -0.24 12.52
CA PRO A 79 8.25 -0.27 11.36
C PRO A 79 7.99 -1.47 10.44
N LEU A 80 7.78 -2.66 11.01
CA LEU A 80 7.46 -3.85 10.22
C LEU A 80 6.11 -3.71 9.53
N ALA A 81 5.09 -3.20 10.23
CA ALA A 81 3.75 -3.00 9.69
C ALA A 81 3.67 -1.99 8.54
N GLN A 82 4.65 -1.08 8.44
CA GLN A 82 4.73 -0.13 7.32
C GLN A 82 5.29 -0.76 6.04
N ARG A 83 6.04 -1.87 6.17
CA ARG A 83 6.78 -2.49 5.07
C ARG A 83 6.32 -3.91 4.75
N MET A 84 5.44 -4.49 5.56
CA MET A 84 4.84 -5.80 5.33
C MET A 84 3.33 -5.69 5.21
N MET A 85 2.75 -6.40 4.25
CA MET A 85 1.31 -6.56 4.07
C MET A 85 0.96 -8.05 4.01
N LEU A 86 -0.09 -8.46 4.70
CA LEU A 86 -0.62 -9.83 4.62
C LEU A 86 -1.85 -9.82 3.73
N ALA A 87 -1.88 -10.71 2.75
CA ALA A 87 -2.95 -10.78 1.76
C ALA A 87 -3.51 -12.21 1.66
N PRO A 88 -4.72 -12.48 2.17
CA PRO A 88 -5.41 -13.73 1.87
C PRO A 88 -5.62 -13.86 0.36
N SER A 89 -4.99 -14.84 -0.27
CA SER A 89 -5.04 -15.04 -1.72
C SER A 89 -4.97 -16.53 -2.06
N PRO A 90 -5.81 -17.03 -2.99
CA PRO A 90 -5.52 -18.29 -3.64
C PRO A 90 -4.17 -18.25 -4.37
N LEU A 91 -3.57 -19.42 -4.60
CA LEU A 91 -2.39 -19.55 -5.47
C LEU A 91 -2.74 -19.40 -6.96
N PHE A 92 -4.00 -19.66 -7.32
CA PHE A 92 -4.51 -19.46 -8.67
C PHE A 92 -6.03 -19.19 -8.67
N PRO A 93 -6.52 -18.16 -9.41
CA PRO A 93 -5.74 -17.06 -9.98
C PRO A 93 -5.20 -16.14 -8.87
N LEU A 94 -4.07 -15.47 -9.08
CA LEU A 94 -3.57 -14.48 -8.12
C LEU A 94 -4.48 -13.25 -8.13
N ILE A 95 -4.79 -12.70 -6.96
CA ILE A 95 -5.75 -11.60 -6.83
C ILE A 95 -5.19 -10.24 -7.26
N PHE A 96 -3.88 -10.11 -7.42
CA PHE A 96 -3.21 -8.82 -7.59
C PHE A 96 -3.35 -8.24 -9.00
N VAL A 97 -3.32 -6.91 -9.09
CA VAL A 97 -3.27 -6.18 -10.36
C VAL A 97 -2.02 -6.60 -11.17
N ASN A 98 -2.11 -6.57 -12.50
CA ASN A 98 -0.98 -6.86 -13.39
C ASN A 98 0.24 -5.98 -13.05
N GLN A 99 1.45 -6.50 -13.26
CA GLN A 99 2.69 -5.73 -13.14
C GLN A 99 2.82 -4.97 -11.80
N SER A 100 2.55 -5.66 -10.69
CA SER A 100 2.55 -5.07 -9.35
C SER A 100 3.86 -5.24 -8.60
N PHE A 101 4.69 -6.22 -8.95
CA PHE A 101 5.83 -6.61 -8.15
C PHE A 101 7.13 -6.59 -8.95
N ASP A 102 8.20 -6.11 -8.32
CA ASP A 102 9.57 -6.18 -8.84
C ASP A 102 10.19 -7.56 -8.61
N LEU A 103 9.80 -8.21 -7.51
CA LEU A 103 10.28 -9.53 -7.12
C LEU A 103 9.10 -10.41 -6.68
N VAL A 104 9.01 -11.63 -7.21
CA VAL A 104 8.08 -12.66 -6.72
C VAL A 104 8.86 -13.87 -6.23
N VAL A 105 8.56 -14.37 -5.04
CA VAL A 105 9.19 -15.54 -4.45
C VAL A 105 8.12 -16.58 -4.18
N PHE A 106 8.32 -17.80 -4.68
CA PHE A 106 7.46 -18.93 -4.38
C PHE A 106 8.30 -20.13 -3.95
N ARG A 107 8.53 -20.24 -2.64
CA ARG A 107 9.29 -21.34 -2.03
C ARG A 107 8.38 -22.50 -1.70
N GLY A 108 8.84 -23.71 -1.99
CA GLY A 108 8.00 -24.91 -1.92
C GLY A 108 6.99 -24.95 -3.07
N ALA A 109 7.32 -24.35 -4.22
CA ALA A 109 6.41 -24.27 -5.34
C ALA A 109 6.00 -25.65 -5.88
N PHE A 110 6.88 -26.65 -5.85
CA PHE A 110 6.66 -27.97 -6.47
C PHE A 110 5.55 -28.82 -5.83
N PHE A 111 4.90 -28.34 -4.76
CA PHE A 111 3.66 -28.93 -4.28
C PHE A 111 2.44 -28.50 -5.11
N PHE A 112 2.51 -27.33 -5.76
CA PHE A 112 1.38 -26.66 -6.39
C PHE A 112 1.64 -26.25 -7.82
N LEU A 113 2.90 -26.19 -8.25
CA LEU A 113 3.30 -25.51 -9.47
C LEU A 113 2.57 -26.10 -10.68
N THR A 114 1.79 -25.24 -11.35
CA THR A 114 1.15 -25.54 -12.62
C THR A 114 1.59 -24.53 -13.67
N LEU A 115 1.27 -24.86 -14.93
CA LEU A 115 1.33 -23.96 -16.06
C LEU A 115 0.68 -22.60 -15.74
N ASP A 116 -0.55 -22.61 -15.23
CA ASP A 116 -1.32 -21.39 -15.01
C ASP A 116 -0.75 -20.54 -13.86
N ILE A 117 -0.18 -21.17 -12.84
CA ILE A 117 0.51 -20.46 -11.75
C ILE A 117 1.77 -19.75 -12.26
N LEU A 118 2.56 -20.39 -13.13
CA LEU A 118 3.72 -19.72 -13.74
C LEU A 118 3.30 -18.50 -14.55
N GLN A 119 2.21 -18.61 -15.31
CA GLN A 119 1.66 -17.49 -16.07
C GLN A 119 1.12 -16.38 -15.17
N GLU A 120 0.47 -16.70 -14.05
CA GLU A 120 0.03 -15.71 -13.07
C GLU A 120 1.19 -15.00 -12.39
N ILE A 121 2.24 -15.72 -12.00
CA ILE A 121 3.47 -15.14 -11.44
C ILE A 121 4.07 -14.17 -12.45
N TYR A 122 4.19 -14.59 -13.72
CA TYR A 122 4.69 -13.72 -14.78
C TYR A 122 3.79 -12.49 -15.03
N ARG A 123 2.45 -12.66 -14.98
CA ARG A 123 1.47 -11.57 -15.14
C ARG A 123 1.67 -10.45 -14.12
N VAL A 124 1.93 -10.81 -12.86
CA VAL A 124 2.09 -9.83 -11.77
C VAL A 124 3.50 -9.21 -11.69
N LEU A 125 4.50 -9.75 -12.41
CA LEU A 125 5.82 -9.12 -12.51
C LEU A 125 5.78 -7.82 -13.32
N LYS A 126 6.39 -6.77 -12.78
CA LYS A 126 6.72 -5.53 -13.50
C LYS A 126 7.73 -5.79 -14.63
N PRO A 127 7.77 -4.95 -15.67
CA PRO A 127 8.89 -4.97 -16.61
C PRO A 127 10.23 -4.84 -15.89
N GLY A 128 11.20 -5.70 -16.23
CA GLY A 128 12.48 -5.80 -15.53
C GLY A 128 12.42 -6.52 -14.16
N GLY A 129 11.25 -7.02 -13.76
CA GLY A 129 11.08 -7.80 -12.54
C GLY A 129 11.54 -9.25 -12.68
N ILE A 130 11.75 -9.91 -11.55
CA ILE A 130 12.23 -11.29 -11.45
C ILE A 130 11.31 -12.13 -10.55
N ALA A 131 11.08 -13.39 -10.89
CA ALA A 131 10.51 -14.36 -9.96
C ALA A 131 11.50 -15.50 -9.67
N VAL A 132 11.53 -15.94 -8.42
CA VAL A 132 12.29 -17.10 -7.94
C VAL A 132 11.30 -18.15 -7.44
N VAL A 133 11.08 -19.19 -8.25
CA VAL A 133 10.03 -20.19 -8.04
C VAL A 133 10.66 -21.56 -7.88
N GLY A 134 10.47 -22.24 -6.76
CA GLY A 134 11.01 -23.58 -6.59
C GLY A 134 11.21 -24.01 -5.16
N GLY A 135 12.29 -24.74 -4.91
CA GLY A 135 12.60 -25.21 -3.57
C GLY A 135 14.03 -25.69 -3.41
N GLY A 136 14.59 -25.39 -2.24
CA GLY A 136 15.92 -25.76 -1.83
C GLY A 136 16.40 -24.89 -0.69
N TYR A 137 17.68 -25.06 -0.35
CA TYR A 137 18.34 -24.31 0.72
C TYR A 137 19.03 -23.05 0.20
N GLY A 138 19.21 -22.92 -1.12
CA GLY A 138 19.98 -21.84 -1.74
C GLY A 138 21.47 -22.17 -1.79
N PRO A 139 22.22 -21.61 -2.76
CA PRO A 139 23.62 -21.97 -3.02
C PRO A 139 24.59 -21.49 -1.94
N SER A 140 24.22 -20.45 -1.19
CA SER A 140 25.06 -19.79 -0.18
C SER A 140 24.77 -20.24 1.26
N THR A 141 23.94 -21.26 1.44
CA THR A 141 23.55 -21.74 2.77
C THR A 141 24.59 -22.74 3.30
N PRO A 142 25.12 -22.53 4.53
CA PRO A 142 26.10 -23.43 5.14
C PRO A 142 25.61 -24.87 5.25
N GLN A 143 26.46 -25.84 4.88
CA GLN A 143 26.09 -27.27 4.79
C GLN A 143 25.80 -27.91 6.15
N ASP A 144 26.42 -27.42 7.21
CA ASP A 144 26.15 -27.80 8.60
C ASP A 144 24.71 -27.45 8.99
N LEU A 145 24.27 -26.22 8.74
CA LEU A 145 22.88 -25.80 9.00
C LEU A 145 21.87 -26.60 8.17
N VAL A 146 22.20 -26.91 6.91
CA VAL A 146 21.37 -27.78 6.07
C VAL A 146 21.29 -29.18 6.67
N GLY A 147 22.43 -29.75 7.07
CA GLY A 147 22.53 -31.08 7.65
C GLY A 147 21.70 -31.26 8.92
N GLU A 148 21.63 -30.22 9.77
CA GLU A 148 20.83 -30.23 11.00
C GLU A 148 19.33 -30.45 10.75
N ILE A 149 18.80 -29.92 9.64
CA ILE A 149 17.35 -29.93 9.39
C ILE A 149 16.92 -30.80 8.20
N ALA A 150 17.85 -31.29 7.39
CA ALA A 150 17.56 -31.92 6.11
C ALA A 150 16.60 -33.12 6.23
N GLU A 151 16.87 -34.04 7.15
CA GLU A 151 16.08 -35.27 7.30
C GLU A 151 14.68 -34.97 7.84
N GLU A 152 14.57 -34.19 8.92
CA GLU A 152 13.26 -33.81 9.47
C GLU A 152 12.45 -33.00 8.45
N SER A 153 13.09 -32.05 7.76
CA SER A 153 12.41 -31.25 6.75
C SER A 153 11.91 -32.13 5.59
N LYS A 154 12.70 -33.11 5.16
CA LYS A 154 12.29 -34.05 4.10
C LYS A 154 11.07 -34.87 4.52
N GLN A 155 11.07 -35.41 5.73
CA GLN A 155 9.94 -36.18 6.26
C GLN A 155 8.66 -35.34 6.36
N LEU A 156 8.74 -34.13 6.92
CA LEU A 156 7.59 -33.24 7.05
C LEU A 156 7.03 -32.82 5.68
N ASN A 157 7.90 -32.56 4.70
CA ASN A 157 7.46 -32.24 3.33
C ASN A 157 6.79 -33.44 2.63
N LEU A 158 7.27 -34.67 2.87
CA LEU A 158 6.62 -35.87 2.34
C LEU A 158 5.21 -36.06 2.92
N LEU A 159 5.03 -35.82 4.22
CA LEU A 159 3.71 -35.86 4.87
C LEU A 159 2.74 -34.82 4.30
N LEU A 160 3.24 -33.69 3.80
CA LEU A 160 2.44 -32.67 3.12
C LEU A 160 2.15 -32.98 1.65
N GLY A 161 2.65 -34.11 1.12
CA GLY A 161 2.38 -34.55 -0.25
C GLY A 161 3.29 -33.91 -1.31
N LYS A 162 4.57 -33.64 -0.97
CA LYS A 162 5.55 -33.08 -1.92
C LYS A 162 5.62 -33.93 -3.19
N GLN A 163 5.40 -33.30 -4.34
CA GLN A 163 5.62 -33.94 -5.64
C GLN A 163 7.09 -33.90 -6.02
N TRP A 164 7.53 -34.95 -6.72
CA TRP A 164 8.83 -34.97 -7.36
C TRP A 164 8.70 -34.29 -8.72
N VAL A 165 9.51 -33.26 -8.94
CA VAL A 165 9.55 -32.49 -10.18
C VAL A 165 11.00 -32.50 -10.66
N THR A 166 11.21 -32.91 -11.90
CA THR A 166 12.53 -32.94 -12.56
C THR A 166 12.78 -31.67 -13.36
N GLU A 167 14.02 -31.49 -13.82
CA GLU A 167 14.37 -30.39 -14.73
C GLU A 167 13.66 -30.53 -16.08
N GLU A 168 13.47 -31.75 -16.57
CA GLU A 168 12.72 -32.03 -17.79
C GLU A 168 11.24 -31.65 -17.65
N ASP A 169 10.62 -31.96 -16.50
CA ASP A 169 9.23 -31.57 -16.20
C ASP A 169 9.06 -30.05 -16.23
N LEU A 170 10.00 -29.31 -15.61
CA LEU A 170 9.99 -27.84 -15.60
C LEU A 170 10.21 -27.27 -16.99
N THR A 171 11.12 -27.85 -17.78
CA THR A 171 11.38 -27.43 -19.15
C THR A 171 10.10 -27.55 -20.00
N LEU A 172 9.39 -28.67 -19.90
CA LEU A 172 8.13 -28.87 -20.60
C LEU A 172 7.04 -27.89 -20.13
N MET A 173 6.98 -27.61 -18.82
CA MET A 173 6.01 -26.67 -18.25
C MET A 173 6.26 -25.24 -18.71
N ILE A 174 7.52 -24.78 -18.68
CA ILE A 174 7.95 -23.47 -19.21
C ILE A 174 7.62 -23.36 -20.70
N GLN A 175 7.81 -24.44 -21.46
CA GLN A 175 7.47 -24.47 -22.87
C GLN A 175 5.96 -24.30 -23.11
N LYS A 176 5.14 -25.05 -22.38
CA LYS A 176 3.68 -24.91 -22.45
C LYS A 176 3.21 -23.52 -21.99
N ALA A 177 3.94 -22.89 -21.07
CA ALA A 177 3.67 -21.53 -20.59
C ALA A 177 4.00 -20.44 -21.60
N SER A 178 4.72 -20.78 -22.67
CA SER A 178 5.30 -19.81 -23.62
C SER A 178 6.25 -18.82 -22.93
N LEU A 179 7.04 -19.30 -21.97
CA LEU A 179 7.98 -18.51 -21.17
C LEU A 179 9.45 -18.90 -21.40
N GLN A 180 9.77 -19.64 -22.47
CA GLN A 180 11.11 -20.18 -22.74
C GLN A 180 12.17 -19.08 -22.87
N GLU A 181 11.76 -17.91 -23.33
CA GLU A 181 12.62 -16.74 -23.55
C GLU A 181 12.87 -15.92 -22.28
N ASP A 182 12.05 -16.13 -21.26
CA ASP A 182 12.03 -15.35 -20.02
C ASP A 182 12.32 -16.22 -18.79
N ALA A 183 12.62 -17.50 -18.96
CA ALA A 183 12.82 -18.45 -17.88
C ALA A 183 14.18 -19.14 -17.96
N GLU A 184 14.81 -19.32 -16.80
CA GLU A 184 16.05 -20.07 -16.62
C GLU A 184 15.84 -21.11 -15.50
N ILE A 185 16.33 -22.33 -15.70
CA ILE A 185 16.37 -23.34 -14.63
C ILE A 185 17.73 -23.27 -13.94
N PHE A 186 17.71 -23.17 -12.62
CA PHE A 186 18.88 -23.03 -11.77
C PHE A 186 18.93 -24.12 -10.70
N ASN A 187 19.99 -24.94 -10.74
CA ASN A 187 20.10 -26.18 -9.95
C ASN A 187 21.07 -26.10 -8.76
N LYS A 188 21.64 -24.93 -8.44
CA LYS A 188 22.59 -24.82 -7.32
C LYS A 188 21.86 -24.57 -6.01
N GLY A 189 22.11 -25.43 -5.01
CA GLY A 189 21.49 -25.35 -3.67
C GLY A 189 19.99 -25.64 -3.64
N GLY A 190 19.44 -26.18 -4.73
CA GLY A 190 18.00 -26.42 -4.92
C GLY A 190 17.65 -26.46 -6.39
N LEU A 191 16.39 -26.75 -6.69
CA LEU A 191 15.83 -26.64 -8.03
C LEU A 191 14.94 -25.40 -8.09
N TRP A 192 15.25 -24.49 -9.00
CA TRP A 192 14.57 -23.19 -9.12
C TRP A 192 14.29 -22.86 -10.58
N VAL A 193 13.14 -22.26 -10.84
CA VAL A 193 12.82 -21.52 -12.07
C VAL A 193 12.98 -20.04 -11.75
N ILE A 194 13.87 -19.39 -12.50
CA ILE A 194 14.08 -17.94 -12.46
C ILE A 194 13.36 -17.33 -13.65
N LEU A 195 12.27 -16.61 -13.41
CA LEU A 195 11.59 -15.84 -14.45
C LEU A 195 12.14 -14.41 -14.46
N ARG A 196 12.45 -13.87 -15.64
CA ARG A 196 12.86 -12.48 -15.83
C ARG A 196 11.96 -11.86 -16.87
N ARG A 197 11.12 -10.92 -16.44
CA ARG A 197 10.29 -10.18 -17.38
C ARG A 197 11.18 -9.15 -18.07
N ARG A 198 11.39 -9.30 -19.38
CA ARG A 198 12.13 -8.33 -20.18
C ARG A 198 11.53 -6.93 -20.03
N GLY A 199 12.39 -5.91 -20.12
CA GLY A 199 11.94 -4.51 -20.15
C GLY A 199 10.98 -4.31 -21.32
N GLY A 200 9.82 -3.72 -21.04
CA GLY A 200 8.91 -3.18 -22.06
C GLY A 200 8.98 -1.65 -22.05
N ASP A 201 8.32 -1.00 -23.00
CA ASP A 201 8.17 0.45 -23.01
C ASP A 201 7.55 0.91 -21.68
N TYR A 202 8.39 1.48 -20.83
CA TYR A 202 7.95 2.06 -19.57
C TYR A 202 7.16 3.31 -19.92
N LYS A 203 5.83 3.25 -19.80
CA LYS A 203 5.06 4.49 -19.63
C LYS A 203 5.45 5.02 -18.26
N GLU A 204 6.04 6.22 -18.24
CA GLU A 204 6.26 6.94 -16.99
C GLU A 204 4.96 6.96 -16.19
N THR A 205 5.03 6.45 -14.97
CA THR A 205 3.89 6.50 -14.06
C THR A 205 3.85 7.91 -13.50
N PRO A 206 2.72 8.63 -13.60
CA PRO A 206 2.64 10.00 -13.09
C PRO A 206 2.85 10.00 -11.58
N THR A 207 3.47 11.06 -11.06
CA THR A 207 3.69 11.19 -9.62
C THR A 207 2.42 11.69 -8.90
N LEU A 208 2.44 11.75 -7.57
CA LEU A 208 1.32 12.30 -6.80
C LEU A 208 1.09 13.78 -7.13
N ALA A 209 2.16 14.58 -7.21
CA ALA A 209 2.07 15.98 -7.57
C ALA A 209 1.48 16.20 -8.98
N ASP A 210 1.78 15.32 -9.92
CA ASP A 210 1.29 15.40 -11.29
C ASP A 210 -0.22 15.11 -11.36
N VAL A 211 -0.69 14.02 -10.74
CA VAL A 211 -2.11 13.64 -10.76
C VAL A 211 -2.99 14.64 -10.01
N PHE A 212 -2.46 15.27 -8.96
CA PHE A 212 -3.12 16.36 -8.24
C PHE A 212 -2.94 17.72 -8.93
N SER A 213 -2.11 17.80 -9.98
CA SER A 213 -1.82 19.01 -10.74
C SER A 213 -1.53 20.18 -9.81
N LEU A 214 -0.57 20.00 -8.90
CA LEU A 214 -0.27 20.98 -7.85
C LEU A 214 0.29 22.27 -8.46
N GLY A 215 -0.35 23.40 -8.13
CA GLY A 215 0.20 24.72 -8.40
C GLY A 215 1.22 25.13 -7.35
N SER A 216 1.73 26.36 -7.42
CA SER A 216 2.60 26.90 -6.36
C SER A 216 1.79 27.29 -5.12
N HIS A 217 2.33 27.10 -3.91
CA HIS A 217 1.75 27.61 -2.66
C HIS A 217 0.39 26.99 -2.31
N GLU A 218 0.22 25.69 -2.56
CA GLU A 218 -1.05 24.99 -2.28
C GLU A 218 -1.23 24.71 -0.77
N ILE A 219 -2.45 24.91 -0.29
CA ILE A 219 -2.91 24.41 1.01
C ILE A 219 -3.84 23.24 0.74
N ILE A 220 -3.38 22.04 1.05
CA ILE A 220 -4.00 20.77 0.69
C ILE A 220 -4.65 20.17 1.93
N ALA A 221 -5.96 19.97 1.92
CA ALA A 221 -6.68 19.32 3.01
C ALA A 221 -7.04 17.88 2.64
N LEU A 222 -6.70 16.93 3.50
CA LEU A 222 -7.05 15.51 3.37
C LEU A 222 -8.20 15.17 4.32
N VAL A 223 -9.26 14.56 3.80
CA VAL A 223 -10.47 14.17 4.54
C VAL A 223 -10.90 12.75 4.22
N GLY A 224 -11.72 12.13 5.07
CA GLY A 224 -12.21 10.76 4.84
C GLY A 224 -11.40 9.67 5.53
N GLY A 225 -11.23 8.52 4.90
CA GLY A 225 -10.63 7.30 5.46
C GLY A 225 -9.69 6.59 4.48
N GLY A 226 -9.03 5.52 4.92
CA GLY A 226 -8.31 4.66 3.98
C GLY A 226 -6.93 5.12 3.50
N GLY A 227 -6.22 5.99 4.25
CA GLY A 227 -4.79 6.27 3.98
C GLY A 227 -4.36 7.73 4.01
N LYS A 228 -5.12 8.62 4.65
CA LYS A 228 -4.81 10.07 4.72
C LYS A 228 -3.40 10.38 5.20
N THR A 229 -3.03 9.88 6.37
CA THR A 229 -1.69 10.09 6.93
C THR A 229 -0.60 9.55 6.00
N THR A 230 -0.84 8.39 5.36
CA THR A 230 0.09 7.80 4.38
C THR A 230 0.23 8.68 3.14
N LEU A 231 -0.88 9.19 2.59
CA LEU A 231 -0.85 10.10 1.44
C LEU A 231 -0.14 11.40 1.78
N MET A 232 -0.41 11.95 2.97
CA MET A 232 0.22 13.18 3.45
C MET A 232 1.76 13.07 3.44
N PHE A 233 2.29 11.98 4.00
CA PHE A 233 3.73 11.78 4.06
C PHE A 233 4.34 11.38 2.70
N ALA A 234 3.64 10.57 1.90
CA ALA A 234 4.10 10.22 0.56
C ALA A 234 4.21 11.47 -0.34
N LEU A 235 3.19 12.34 -0.33
CA LEU A 235 3.21 13.58 -1.09
C LEU A 235 4.26 14.56 -0.55
N ALA A 236 4.41 14.69 0.76
CA ALA A 236 5.42 15.56 1.36
C ALA A 236 6.85 15.12 1.00
N GLN A 237 7.11 13.82 1.03
CA GLN A 237 8.40 13.25 0.63
C GLN A 237 8.70 13.55 -0.85
N GLU A 238 7.74 13.28 -1.75
CA GLU A 238 7.89 13.56 -3.18
C GLU A 238 8.18 15.05 -3.46
N LEU A 239 7.45 15.96 -2.81
CA LEU A 239 7.67 17.40 -2.96
C LEU A 239 9.02 17.84 -2.39
N ARG A 240 9.43 17.29 -1.24
CA ARG A 240 10.75 17.56 -0.63
C ARG A 240 11.89 17.09 -1.53
N GLU A 241 11.77 15.92 -2.15
CA GLU A 241 12.75 15.38 -3.11
C GLU A 241 12.88 16.27 -4.36
N ARG A 242 11.82 17.01 -4.72
CA ARG A 242 11.84 18.08 -5.73
C ARG A 242 12.45 19.41 -5.24
N GLY A 243 12.97 19.45 -4.00
CA GLY A 243 13.57 20.64 -3.39
C GLY A 243 12.57 21.64 -2.83
N LEU A 244 11.29 21.29 -2.73
CA LEU A 244 10.23 22.18 -2.22
C LEU A 244 10.14 22.11 -0.69
N ARG A 245 9.71 23.23 -0.09
CA ARG A 245 9.50 23.37 1.35
C ARG A 245 8.07 23.00 1.71
N VAL A 246 7.91 21.99 2.54
CA VAL A 246 6.59 21.41 2.87
C VAL A 246 6.35 21.42 4.37
N ILE A 247 5.14 21.82 4.77
CA ILE A 247 4.62 21.58 6.12
C ILE A 247 3.56 20.49 6.04
N THR A 248 3.69 19.45 6.87
CA THR A 248 2.60 18.52 7.16
C THR A 248 2.04 18.82 8.53
N THR A 249 0.72 18.90 8.68
CA THR A 249 0.06 19.21 9.94
C THR A 249 -1.30 18.54 10.04
N THR A 250 -1.97 18.68 11.18
CA THR A 250 -3.33 18.19 11.36
C THR A 250 -4.14 19.11 12.26
N THR A 251 -5.41 19.31 11.89
CA THR A 251 -6.41 19.98 12.74
C THR A 251 -7.08 18.99 13.70
N THR A 252 -6.84 17.69 13.53
CA THR A 252 -7.32 16.62 14.43
C THR A 252 -6.15 15.83 15.01
N LYS A 253 -6.39 14.62 15.54
CA LYS A 253 -5.35 13.81 16.18
C LYS A 253 -4.85 12.76 15.20
N ILE A 254 -3.59 12.85 14.80
CA ILE A 254 -2.89 11.80 14.06
C ILE A 254 -1.95 11.03 14.99
N ILE A 255 -1.51 9.85 14.57
CA ILE A 255 -0.44 9.13 15.26
C ILE A 255 0.87 9.82 14.93
N GLU A 256 1.74 9.98 15.93
CA GLU A 256 3.08 10.51 15.76
C GLU A 256 3.81 9.71 14.67
N PRO A 257 4.42 10.34 13.66
CA PRO A 257 5.14 9.62 12.62
C PRO A 257 6.32 8.87 13.26
N LEU A 258 6.31 7.54 13.15
CA LEU A 258 7.37 6.64 13.59
C LEU A 258 7.99 5.98 12.36
N GLY A 259 9.31 5.77 12.37
CA GLY A 259 10.04 5.12 11.28
C GLY A 259 11.56 5.26 11.45
N GLU A 260 12.33 4.71 10.51
CA GLU A 260 13.81 4.79 10.53
C GLU A 260 14.33 6.19 10.20
N ALA A 261 13.58 6.97 9.41
CA ALA A 261 13.90 8.36 9.06
C ALA A 261 12.63 9.23 9.12
N PRO A 262 12.08 9.49 10.33
CA PRO A 262 10.87 10.29 10.45
C PRO A 262 11.16 11.74 10.02
N PRO A 263 10.14 12.46 9.52
CA PRO A 263 10.28 13.89 9.25
C PRO A 263 10.61 14.66 10.54
N LEU A 264 11.22 15.84 10.40
CA LEU A 264 11.45 16.70 11.56
C LEU A 264 10.10 17.05 12.20
N LEU A 265 9.90 16.59 13.43
CA LEU A 265 8.69 16.83 14.20
C LEU A 265 8.88 18.01 15.15
N VAL A 266 8.07 19.06 14.95
CA VAL A 266 7.97 20.22 15.83
C VAL A 266 6.65 20.15 16.56
N ILE A 267 6.70 20.13 17.91
CA ILE A 267 5.53 20.21 18.76
C ILE A 267 5.66 21.41 19.65
N GLU A 268 4.89 22.45 19.37
CA GLU A 268 4.94 23.72 20.08
C GLU A 268 3.56 24.37 20.08
N GLY A 269 3.07 24.72 21.27
CA GLY A 269 1.77 25.34 21.48
C GLY A 269 1.82 26.87 21.44
N ASP A 270 2.97 27.47 21.75
CA ASP A 270 3.17 28.90 21.60
C ASP A 270 3.37 29.27 20.12
N GLN A 271 2.48 30.09 19.57
CA GLN A 271 2.48 30.41 18.15
C GLN A 271 3.75 31.14 17.68
N VAL A 272 4.40 31.94 18.53
CA VAL A 272 5.60 32.71 18.17
C VAL A 272 6.82 31.79 18.09
N GLN A 273 6.98 30.92 19.09
CA GLN A 273 8.03 29.89 19.09
C GLN A 273 7.80 28.87 17.97
N ALA A 274 6.55 28.45 17.74
CA ALA A 274 6.20 27.54 16.66
C ALA A 274 6.63 28.09 15.29
N MET A 275 6.33 29.36 14.99
CA MET A 275 6.77 30.00 13.74
C MET A 275 8.29 29.97 13.57
N THR A 276 9.03 30.23 14.65
CA THR A 276 10.50 30.25 14.63
C THR A 276 11.06 28.85 14.37
N LEU A 277 10.60 27.85 15.13
CA LEU A 277 11.05 26.47 15.00
C LEU A 277 10.68 25.85 13.64
N VAL A 278 9.47 26.11 13.14
CA VAL A 278 9.04 25.62 11.81
C VAL A 278 9.89 26.28 10.72
N LYS A 279 10.13 27.60 10.80
CA LYS A 279 10.99 28.30 9.83
C LYS A 279 12.40 27.71 9.77
N GLU A 280 13.04 27.52 10.92
CA GLU A 280 14.37 26.92 11.00
C GLU A 280 14.37 25.47 10.50
N GLY A 281 13.35 24.70 10.86
CA GLY A 281 13.17 23.33 10.41
C GLY A 281 13.04 23.21 8.90
N LEU A 282 12.25 24.08 8.27
CA LEU A 282 12.07 24.14 6.82
C LEU A 282 13.37 24.49 6.10
N LEU A 283 14.14 25.46 6.62
CA LEU A 283 15.42 25.85 6.02
C LEU A 283 16.45 24.71 6.06
N ARG A 284 16.47 23.90 7.13
CA ARG A 284 17.45 22.83 7.30
C ARG A 284 17.04 21.51 6.62
N ASN A 285 15.75 21.20 6.59
CA ASN A 285 15.27 19.87 6.22
C ASN A 285 14.39 19.86 4.96
N GLY A 286 13.83 20.99 4.55
CA GLY A 286 12.83 21.06 3.48
C GLY A 286 11.43 20.56 3.87
N HIS A 287 11.31 19.73 4.92
CA HIS A 287 10.01 19.24 5.41
C HIS A 287 9.93 19.28 6.93
N VAL A 288 8.83 19.82 7.45
CA VAL A 288 8.49 19.82 8.89
C VAL A 288 7.10 19.22 9.09
N THR A 289 6.99 18.31 10.05
CA THR A 289 5.70 17.93 10.64
C THR A 289 5.44 18.78 11.87
N PHE A 290 4.35 19.54 11.85
CA PHE A 290 3.98 20.44 12.93
C PHE A 290 2.72 19.97 13.66
N ALA A 291 2.73 20.06 14.98
CA ALA A 291 1.57 19.88 15.83
C ALA A 291 1.61 20.88 17.01
N ALA A 292 0.44 21.25 17.54
CA ALA A 292 0.38 22.15 18.70
C ALA A 292 0.70 21.40 20.02
N GLN A 293 0.33 20.13 20.11
CA GLN A 293 0.49 19.35 21.33
C GLN A 293 0.52 17.83 21.09
N ARG A 294 1.02 17.10 22.11
CA ARG A 294 0.92 15.64 22.23
C ARG A 294 -0.32 15.25 23.05
N PHE A 295 -0.89 14.11 22.71
CA PHE A 295 -2.01 13.47 23.40
C PHE A 295 -1.61 12.03 23.84
N PRO A 296 -2.31 11.45 24.83
CA PRO A 296 -2.10 10.07 25.23
C PRO A 296 -2.20 9.08 24.06
N GLY A 297 -1.39 8.02 24.11
CA GLY A 297 -1.34 6.99 23.07
C GLY A 297 -0.54 7.37 21.82
N GLY A 298 0.45 8.26 21.97
CA GLY A 298 1.36 8.64 20.88
C GLY A 298 0.68 9.41 19.75
N LYS A 299 -0.29 10.26 20.08
CA LYS A 299 -1.01 11.08 19.10
C LYS A 299 -0.58 12.54 19.19
N ILE A 300 -0.58 13.23 18.06
CA ILE A 300 -0.24 14.65 17.94
C ILE A 300 -1.34 15.39 17.21
N GLY A 301 -1.45 16.69 17.44
CA GLY A 301 -2.29 17.57 16.62
C GLY A 301 -2.83 18.78 17.35
N GLY A 302 -4.07 19.16 17.02
CA GLY A 302 -4.76 20.30 17.63
C GLY A 302 -4.30 21.65 17.11
N VAL A 303 -3.84 21.72 15.85
CA VAL A 303 -3.46 22.99 15.23
C VAL A 303 -4.71 23.76 14.80
N ASP A 304 -4.79 25.03 15.21
CA ASP A 304 -5.84 25.96 14.79
C ASP A 304 -5.76 26.20 13.27
N PRO A 305 -6.86 26.03 12.51
CA PRO A 305 -6.89 26.34 11.08
C PRO A 305 -6.41 27.75 10.73
N GLU A 306 -6.69 28.76 11.55
CA GLU A 306 -6.24 30.13 11.28
C GLU A 306 -4.73 30.28 11.43
N PHE A 307 -4.11 29.50 12.34
CA PHE A 307 -2.66 29.44 12.45
C PHE A 307 -2.02 28.78 11.22
N ILE A 308 -2.69 27.81 10.59
CA ILE A 308 -2.25 27.22 9.32
C ILE A 308 -2.23 28.27 8.21
N VAL A 309 -3.28 29.10 8.12
CA VAL A 309 -3.36 30.21 7.17
C VAL A 309 -2.24 31.23 7.43
N LYS A 310 -1.96 31.53 8.70
CA LYS A 310 -0.86 32.41 9.10
C LYS A 310 0.50 31.86 8.67
N MET A 311 0.78 30.58 8.91
CA MET A 311 2.02 29.92 8.45
C MET A 311 2.19 30.02 6.93
N ALA A 312 1.14 29.79 6.15
CA ALA A 312 1.20 29.88 4.69
C ALA A 312 1.53 31.30 4.18
N ARG A 313 1.14 32.34 4.93
CA ARG A 313 1.39 33.74 4.55
C ARG A 313 2.75 34.25 4.98
N GLU A 314 3.20 33.86 6.17
CA GLU A 314 4.39 34.45 6.81
C GLU A 314 5.66 33.62 6.64
N LEU A 315 5.55 32.33 6.31
CA LEU A 315 6.68 31.45 6.07
C LEU A 315 6.93 31.27 4.58
N SER A 316 8.20 31.14 4.20
CA SER A 316 8.59 30.73 2.84
C SER A 316 8.37 29.22 2.68
N VAL A 317 7.12 28.80 2.52
CA VAL A 317 6.68 27.42 2.34
C VAL A 317 6.02 27.27 0.97
N ASP A 318 6.34 26.20 0.25
CA ASP A 318 5.78 25.92 -1.08
C ASP A 318 4.44 25.18 -0.98
N HIS A 319 4.26 24.33 0.04
CA HIS A 319 3.03 23.59 0.25
C HIS A 319 2.74 23.32 1.73
N ILE A 320 1.46 23.37 2.11
CA ILE A 320 0.99 22.86 3.41
C ILE A 320 -0.01 21.74 3.19
N ILE A 321 0.24 20.57 3.78
CA ILE A 321 -0.65 19.41 3.72
C ILE A 321 -1.25 19.19 5.11
N VAL A 322 -2.58 19.13 5.18
CA VAL A 322 -3.35 19.13 6.42
C VAL A 322 -4.23 17.88 6.47
N GLU A 323 -4.03 17.02 7.47
CA GLU A 323 -5.05 16.00 7.80
C GLU A 323 -6.18 16.66 8.60
N ALA A 324 -7.34 16.84 7.96
CA ALA A 324 -8.43 17.68 8.46
C ALA A 324 -9.50 16.93 9.27
N ASP A 325 -9.37 15.60 9.39
CA ASP A 325 -10.27 14.77 10.18
C ASP A 325 -9.70 13.43 10.66
N GLY A 326 -10.31 12.86 11.69
CA GLY A 326 -10.01 11.52 12.19
C GLY A 326 -10.88 10.43 11.54
N ALA A 327 -10.30 9.24 11.33
CA ALA A 327 -11.01 8.07 10.78
C ALA A 327 -10.71 6.74 11.50
N ARG A 328 -9.92 6.76 12.59
CA ARG A 328 -9.48 5.54 13.33
C ARG A 328 -8.85 4.45 12.45
N LYS A 329 -8.16 4.83 11.36
CA LYS A 329 -7.57 3.92 10.34
C LYS A 329 -8.59 3.10 9.54
N LEU A 330 -9.89 3.41 9.65
CA LEU A 330 -10.94 2.74 8.88
C LEU A 330 -10.97 3.24 7.42
N PRO A 331 -11.34 2.37 6.47
CA PRO A 331 -11.32 2.68 5.04
C PRO A 331 -12.37 3.72 4.61
N LEU A 332 -13.53 3.76 5.28
CA LEU A 332 -14.63 4.65 4.93
C LEU A 332 -15.14 5.37 6.17
N LYS A 333 -15.61 6.61 5.99
CA LYS A 333 -16.26 7.37 7.07
C LYS A 333 -17.29 8.36 6.57
N ALA A 334 -18.15 8.82 7.47
CA ALA A 334 -18.92 10.05 7.31
C ALA A 334 -18.38 11.18 8.22
N PRO A 335 -18.44 12.45 7.78
CA PRO A 335 -18.10 13.59 8.64
C PRO A 335 -18.94 13.67 9.91
N GLY A 336 -18.41 14.36 10.92
CA GLY A 336 -19.08 14.75 12.17
C GLY A 336 -19.85 16.05 12.02
N ASP A 337 -20.57 16.53 13.03
CA ASP A 337 -21.25 17.83 12.93
C ASP A 337 -20.25 18.97 12.80
N HIS A 338 -19.19 18.92 13.61
CA HIS A 338 -18.09 19.88 13.64
C HIS A 338 -16.86 19.42 12.85
N GLU A 339 -16.98 18.35 12.06
CA GLU A 339 -15.92 17.85 11.17
C GLU A 339 -16.39 17.88 9.70
N PRO A 340 -15.47 17.94 8.74
CA PRO A 340 -14.02 18.13 8.91
C PRO A 340 -13.68 19.58 9.29
N ILE A 341 -12.50 19.78 9.89
CA ILE A 341 -11.99 21.12 10.22
C ILE A 341 -11.00 21.51 9.12
N ILE A 342 -11.53 22.08 8.03
CA ILE A 342 -10.77 22.47 6.83
C ILE A 342 -10.36 23.94 6.95
N PRO A 343 -9.07 24.29 6.76
CA PRO A 343 -8.65 25.69 6.68
C PRO A 343 -9.34 26.46 5.55
N SER A 344 -9.76 27.69 5.82
CA SER A 344 -10.49 28.54 4.86
C SER A 344 -9.70 28.81 3.57
N ALA A 345 -8.37 28.86 3.68
CA ALA A 345 -7.46 29.06 2.55
C ALA A 345 -7.10 27.77 1.78
N THR A 346 -7.76 26.64 2.05
CA THR A 346 -7.53 25.38 1.32
C THR A 346 -7.78 25.58 -0.17
N THR A 347 -6.79 25.26 -0.99
CA THR A 347 -6.81 25.35 -2.46
C THR A 347 -7.12 24.02 -3.12
N LEU A 348 -6.81 22.91 -2.45
CA LEU A 348 -7.10 21.55 -2.89
C LEU A 348 -7.65 20.72 -1.73
N LEU A 349 -8.85 20.15 -1.91
CA LEU A 349 -9.42 19.15 -1.03
C LEU A 349 -9.26 17.76 -1.65
N ILE A 350 -8.75 16.81 -0.87
CA ILE A 350 -8.58 15.41 -1.28
C ILE A 350 -9.42 14.52 -0.35
N PRO A 351 -10.65 14.17 -0.76
CA PRO A 351 -11.41 13.09 -0.16
C PRO A 351 -10.72 11.74 -0.39
N ILE A 352 -10.48 10.97 0.66
CA ILE A 352 -9.88 9.64 0.54
C ILE A 352 -10.86 8.58 1.06
N VAL A 353 -10.92 7.47 0.33
CA VAL A 353 -11.59 6.24 0.76
C VAL A 353 -10.70 5.04 0.46
N GLY A 354 -10.81 3.97 1.25
CA GLY A 354 -10.18 2.68 0.98
C GLY A 354 -11.16 1.75 0.27
N ILE A 355 -10.75 1.17 -0.87
CA ILE A 355 -11.61 0.23 -1.61
C ILE A 355 -11.83 -1.10 -0.86
N ASP A 356 -11.00 -1.38 0.15
CA ASP A 356 -11.13 -2.52 1.06
C ASP A 356 -12.38 -2.47 1.96
N ALA A 357 -13.16 -1.38 1.90
CA ALA A 357 -14.52 -1.33 2.46
C ALA A 357 -15.55 -2.05 1.59
N LEU A 358 -15.33 -2.17 0.27
CA LEU A 358 -16.31 -2.67 -0.68
C LEU A 358 -16.72 -4.12 -0.35
N GLY A 359 -18.03 -4.37 -0.36
CA GLY A 359 -18.62 -5.68 -0.06
C GLY A 359 -18.62 -6.06 1.43
N ARG A 360 -17.90 -5.33 2.29
CA ARG A 360 -17.92 -5.56 3.74
C ARG A 360 -19.18 -4.94 4.37
N PRO A 361 -19.63 -5.46 5.54
CA PRO A 361 -20.81 -4.93 6.21
C PRO A 361 -20.60 -3.47 6.68
N LEU A 362 -21.64 -2.65 6.54
CA LEU A 362 -21.67 -1.30 7.11
C LEU A 362 -21.79 -1.37 8.64
N ASN A 363 -20.64 -1.29 9.33
CA ASN A 363 -20.56 -1.35 10.79
C ASN A 363 -19.32 -0.59 11.30
N GLU A 364 -19.10 -0.58 12.62
CA GLU A 364 -17.97 0.09 13.25
C GLU A 364 -16.61 -0.55 12.96
N GLU A 365 -16.58 -1.83 12.58
CA GLU A 365 -15.33 -2.53 12.22
C GLU A 365 -14.81 -2.12 10.84
N THR A 366 -15.72 -1.70 9.95
CA THR A 366 -15.40 -1.36 8.56
C THR A 366 -15.45 0.16 8.34
N THR A 367 -16.23 0.90 9.12
CA THR A 367 -16.46 2.33 8.87
C THR A 367 -16.49 3.16 10.13
N PHE A 368 -16.09 4.42 10.01
CA PHE A 368 -16.19 5.38 11.12
C PHE A 368 -17.50 6.17 11.02
N ARG A 369 -18.34 6.04 12.05
CA ARG A 369 -19.73 6.57 12.12
C ARG A 369 -20.69 5.91 11.11
N PRO A 370 -20.89 4.58 11.19
CA PRO A 370 -21.72 3.84 10.24
C PRO A 370 -23.17 4.34 10.17
N GLU A 371 -23.73 4.84 11.27
CA GLU A 371 -25.10 5.37 11.35
C GLU A 371 -25.29 6.57 10.43
N ARG A 372 -24.29 7.46 10.37
CA ARG A 372 -24.31 8.63 9.50
C ARG A 372 -24.14 8.26 8.04
N ILE A 373 -23.33 7.24 7.75
CA ILE A 373 -23.22 6.69 6.40
C ILE A 373 -24.57 6.10 5.97
N ALA A 374 -25.22 5.33 6.84
CA ALA A 374 -26.54 4.74 6.60
C ALA A 374 -27.58 5.83 6.29
N GLU A 375 -27.59 6.93 7.08
CA GLU A 375 -28.46 8.09 6.83
C GLU A 375 -28.16 8.77 5.49
N LEU A 376 -26.89 9.10 5.22
CA LEU A 376 -26.45 9.78 3.99
C LEU A 376 -26.78 8.98 2.73
N THR A 377 -26.69 7.66 2.82
CA THR A 377 -26.81 6.74 1.68
C THR A 377 -28.15 6.01 1.62
N ARG A 378 -29.02 6.23 2.62
CA ARG A 378 -30.32 5.58 2.79
C ARG A 378 -30.22 4.05 2.80
N THR A 379 -29.20 3.52 3.45
CA THR A 379 -28.97 2.08 3.65
C THR A 379 -29.16 1.70 5.13
N LYS A 380 -29.05 0.42 5.46
CA LYS A 380 -29.13 -0.08 6.83
C LYS A 380 -27.76 -0.53 7.33
N LEU A 381 -27.57 -0.46 8.64
CA LEU A 381 -26.41 -1.08 9.28
C LEU A 381 -26.39 -2.58 8.98
N GLY A 382 -25.20 -3.10 8.70
CA GLY A 382 -24.99 -4.49 8.29
C GLY A 382 -25.17 -4.75 6.79
N ASP A 383 -25.79 -3.84 6.03
CA ASP A 383 -25.85 -3.96 4.57
C ASP A 383 -24.43 -3.95 3.98
N PRO A 384 -24.16 -4.69 2.90
CA PRO A 384 -22.87 -4.65 2.23
C PRO A 384 -22.62 -3.25 1.67
N ILE A 385 -21.42 -2.73 1.87
CA ILE A 385 -20.98 -1.46 1.30
C ILE A 385 -20.86 -1.64 -0.21
N THR A 386 -21.67 -0.90 -0.98
CA THR A 386 -21.67 -0.94 -2.45
C THR A 386 -20.84 0.18 -3.05
N THR A 387 -20.57 0.10 -4.36
CA THR A 387 -19.91 1.18 -5.10
C THR A 387 -20.73 2.47 -5.07
N GLN A 388 -22.06 2.37 -5.18
CA GLN A 388 -23.01 3.48 -5.07
C GLN A 388 -22.97 4.17 -3.71
N LEU A 389 -22.85 3.37 -2.65
CA LEU A 389 -22.73 3.90 -1.28
C LEU A 389 -21.45 4.73 -1.15
N ILE A 390 -20.30 4.19 -1.58
CA ILE A 390 -19.01 4.89 -1.54
C ILE A 390 -19.07 6.18 -2.37
N ALA A 391 -19.58 6.12 -3.59
CA ALA A 391 -19.72 7.29 -4.46
C ALA A 391 -20.64 8.35 -3.84
N THR A 392 -21.73 7.95 -3.17
CA THR A 392 -22.62 8.86 -2.45
C THR A 392 -21.91 9.54 -1.28
N VAL A 393 -21.15 8.78 -0.48
CA VAL A 393 -20.36 9.34 0.63
C VAL A 393 -19.33 10.36 0.14
N ILE A 394 -18.70 10.15 -1.01
CA ILE A 394 -17.77 11.11 -1.61
C ILE A 394 -18.51 12.39 -2.04
N ASN A 395 -19.60 12.25 -2.79
CA ASN A 395 -20.23 13.35 -3.52
C ASN A 395 -21.22 14.20 -2.72
N GLN A 396 -21.82 13.67 -1.65
CA GLN A 396 -22.85 14.41 -0.93
C GLN A 396 -22.26 15.67 -0.27
N PRO A 397 -22.98 16.82 -0.26
CA PRO A 397 -22.52 18.02 0.45
C PRO A 397 -22.28 17.82 1.95
N GLN A 398 -22.97 16.84 2.56
CA GLN A 398 -22.76 16.42 3.95
C GLN A 398 -21.83 15.20 4.08
N GLY A 399 -21.33 14.69 2.94
CA GLY A 399 -20.32 13.66 2.82
C GLY A 399 -18.90 14.23 2.81
N LEU A 400 -17.96 13.58 2.10
CA LEU A 400 -16.54 13.92 2.21
C LEU A 400 -16.15 15.28 1.60
N ILE A 401 -17.02 15.91 0.82
CA ILE A 401 -16.81 17.28 0.32
C ILE A 401 -17.38 18.36 1.27
N LYS A 402 -17.91 17.98 2.44
CA LYS A 402 -18.43 18.92 3.44
C LYS A 402 -17.35 19.92 3.85
N GLY A 403 -17.68 21.22 3.76
CA GLY A 403 -16.78 22.30 4.16
C GLY A 403 -15.71 22.65 3.13
N ALA A 404 -15.75 22.08 1.92
CA ALA A 404 -14.86 22.46 0.82
C ALA A 404 -15.02 23.96 0.48
N PRO A 405 -13.95 24.78 0.53
CA PRO A 405 -14.03 26.18 0.11
C PRO A 405 -14.52 26.33 -1.34
N PRO A 406 -15.27 27.38 -1.71
CA PRO A 406 -15.88 27.51 -3.04
C PRO A 406 -14.88 27.43 -4.21
N GLY A 407 -13.68 27.99 -4.03
CA GLY A 407 -12.61 27.96 -5.04
C GLY A 407 -11.66 26.77 -4.97
N ALA A 408 -11.84 25.87 -4.00
CA ALA A 408 -10.96 24.71 -3.85
C ALA A 408 -11.25 23.67 -4.93
N ARG A 409 -10.19 23.14 -5.54
CA ARG A 409 -10.26 21.95 -6.38
C ARG A 409 -10.58 20.74 -5.51
N ILE A 410 -11.27 19.75 -6.07
CA ILE A 410 -11.64 18.53 -5.35
C ILE A 410 -11.18 17.33 -6.17
N ILE A 411 -10.22 16.57 -5.66
CA ILE A 411 -9.69 15.38 -6.33
C ILE A 411 -9.80 14.20 -5.38
N PRO A 412 -10.86 13.38 -5.48
CA PRO A 412 -11.00 12.18 -4.67
C PRO A 412 -9.93 11.14 -4.99
N VAL A 413 -9.49 10.43 -3.95
CA VAL A 413 -8.57 9.30 -4.01
C VAL A 413 -9.26 8.04 -3.50
N ILE A 414 -9.29 7.00 -4.33
CA ILE A 414 -9.70 5.66 -3.93
C ILE A 414 -8.43 4.85 -3.77
N ASN A 415 -8.05 4.61 -2.52
CA ASN A 415 -6.80 3.95 -2.15
C ASN A 415 -6.98 2.44 -1.90
N LYS A 416 -5.85 1.74 -1.74
CA LYS A 416 -5.73 0.28 -1.53
C LYS A 416 -6.21 -0.55 -2.71
N VAL A 417 -6.03 -0.02 -3.93
CA VAL A 417 -6.35 -0.69 -5.18
C VAL A 417 -5.25 -1.69 -5.55
N GLU A 418 -5.21 -2.78 -4.78
CA GLU A 418 -4.12 -3.77 -4.81
C GLU A 418 -4.52 -5.02 -5.58
N THR A 419 -5.83 -5.30 -5.63
CA THR A 419 -6.41 -6.48 -6.25
C THR A 419 -7.20 -6.15 -7.51
N THR A 420 -7.35 -7.13 -8.40
CA THR A 420 -8.15 -7.00 -9.64
C THR A 420 -9.62 -6.69 -9.33
N VAL A 421 -10.19 -7.31 -8.29
CA VAL A 421 -11.55 -6.99 -7.82
C VAL A 421 -11.62 -5.56 -7.28
N GLY A 422 -10.63 -5.15 -6.48
CA GLY A 422 -10.52 -3.78 -5.99
C GLY A 422 -10.40 -2.76 -7.13
N LEU A 423 -9.62 -3.05 -8.16
CA LEU A 423 -9.49 -2.19 -9.34
C LEU A 423 -10.81 -2.05 -10.10
N HIS A 424 -11.55 -3.13 -10.28
CA HIS A 424 -12.86 -3.08 -10.92
C HIS A 424 -13.84 -2.20 -10.11
N GLY A 425 -13.97 -2.46 -8.81
CA GLY A 425 -14.83 -1.68 -7.93
C GLY A 425 -14.43 -0.21 -7.83
N ALA A 426 -13.13 0.08 -7.78
CA ALA A 426 -12.60 1.44 -7.74
C ALA A 426 -12.92 2.22 -9.02
N ARG A 427 -12.82 1.58 -10.20
CA ARG A 427 -13.26 2.16 -11.47
C ARG A 427 -14.76 2.45 -11.49
N GLU A 428 -15.57 1.55 -10.95
CA GLU A 428 -17.02 1.78 -10.84
C GLU A 428 -17.34 2.97 -9.95
N VAL A 429 -16.76 3.04 -8.74
CA VAL A 429 -16.91 4.20 -7.84
C VAL A 429 -16.47 5.48 -8.54
N ALA A 430 -15.31 5.48 -9.20
CA ALA A 430 -14.80 6.65 -9.92
C ALA A 430 -15.77 7.15 -11.00
N ARG A 431 -16.31 6.24 -11.82
CA ARG A 431 -17.31 6.58 -12.84
C ARG A 431 -18.57 7.18 -12.22
N GLU A 432 -19.08 6.59 -11.14
CA GLU A 432 -20.27 7.11 -10.46
C GLU A 432 -20.01 8.47 -9.82
N VAL A 433 -18.82 8.67 -9.26
CA VAL A 433 -18.39 9.95 -8.70
C VAL A 433 -18.40 11.02 -9.78
N LEU A 434 -17.79 10.76 -10.94
CA LEU A 434 -17.66 11.73 -12.03
C LEU A 434 -18.97 12.00 -12.77
N GLN A 435 -19.86 11.01 -12.88
CA GLN A 435 -21.16 11.18 -13.55
C GLN A 435 -22.19 11.93 -12.71
N LYS A 436 -22.24 11.68 -11.40
CA LYS A 436 -23.29 12.18 -10.50
C LYS A 436 -22.81 13.25 -9.52
N GLY A 437 -21.51 13.52 -9.49
CA GLY A 437 -20.87 14.31 -8.44
C GLY A 437 -20.79 15.81 -8.70
N GLU A 438 -20.28 16.49 -7.66
CA GLU A 438 -19.90 17.90 -7.68
C GLU A 438 -19.09 18.25 -8.94
N ARG A 439 -19.42 19.35 -9.60
CA ARG A 439 -18.83 19.76 -10.88
C ARG A 439 -17.33 20.01 -10.77
N ARG A 440 -16.86 20.44 -9.59
CA ARG A 440 -15.43 20.64 -9.29
C ARG A 440 -14.61 19.34 -9.27
N ILE A 441 -15.26 18.17 -9.26
CA ILE A 441 -14.58 16.88 -9.36
C ILE A 441 -14.39 16.52 -10.84
N GLU A 442 -13.24 16.87 -11.39
CA GLU A 442 -12.89 16.61 -12.79
C GLU A 442 -12.15 15.27 -12.98
N ARG A 443 -11.58 14.71 -11.90
CA ARG A 443 -10.89 13.42 -11.92
C ARG A 443 -10.93 12.72 -10.58
N VAL A 444 -10.76 11.40 -10.61
CA VAL A 444 -10.60 10.52 -9.44
C VAL A 444 -9.31 9.72 -9.59
N VAL A 445 -8.49 9.69 -8.54
CA VAL A 445 -7.21 8.97 -8.52
C VAL A 445 -7.41 7.61 -7.87
N LEU A 446 -7.01 6.53 -8.56
CA LEU A 446 -6.95 5.18 -8.01
C LEU A 446 -5.52 4.92 -7.53
N SER A 447 -5.34 4.60 -6.25
CA SER A 447 -4.02 4.49 -5.64
C SER A 447 -3.83 3.22 -4.79
N ARG A 448 -2.55 2.92 -4.53
CA ARG A 448 -2.08 1.84 -3.66
C ARG A 448 -0.87 2.31 -2.85
N LEU A 449 -1.11 3.18 -1.86
CA LEU A 449 -0.04 3.88 -1.13
C LEU A 449 0.95 2.98 -0.37
N PHE A 450 0.66 1.68 -0.21
CA PHE A 450 1.64 0.72 0.30
C PHE A 450 2.79 0.46 -0.70
N PHE A 451 2.59 0.61 -2.01
CA PHE A 451 3.59 0.29 -3.04
C PHE A 451 4.47 1.50 -3.37
N HIS A 452 5.67 1.26 -3.91
CA HIS A 452 6.58 2.34 -4.33
C HIS A 452 6.00 3.19 -5.45
N LEU A 453 5.22 2.58 -6.37
CA LEU A 453 4.45 3.29 -7.37
C LEU A 453 2.99 3.40 -6.89
N PRO A 454 2.60 4.57 -6.32
CA PRO A 454 1.34 4.70 -5.61
C PRO A 454 0.14 4.86 -6.55
N ILE A 455 0.34 5.32 -7.79
CA ILE A 455 -0.74 5.54 -8.75
C ILE A 455 -1.01 4.27 -9.54
N VAL A 456 -2.28 3.86 -9.57
CA VAL A 456 -2.77 2.76 -10.41
C VAL A 456 -3.38 3.31 -11.69
N GLU A 457 -4.25 4.31 -11.56
CA GLU A 457 -4.99 4.90 -12.69
C GLU A 457 -5.54 6.28 -12.29
N VAL A 458 -5.69 7.17 -13.26
CA VAL A 458 -6.47 8.41 -13.10
C VAL A 458 -7.67 8.31 -14.01
N VAL A 459 -8.87 8.41 -13.44
CA VAL A 459 -10.13 8.42 -14.19
C VAL A 459 -10.58 9.86 -14.32
N GLU A 460 -10.69 10.36 -15.55
CA GLU A 460 -11.13 11.73 -15.82
C GLU A 460 -12.62 11.79 -16.19
N ARG A 461 -13.26 12.92 -15.87
CA ARG A 461 -14.61 13.23 -16.33
C ARG A 461 -14.55 13.37 -17.84
N ARG A 462 -15.32 12.55 -18.56
CA ARG A 462 -15.49 12.75 -20.00
C ARG A 462 -16.34 13.99 -20.21
N ASP A 463 -15.86 14.92 -21.03
CA ASP A 463 -16.70 15.98 -21.57
C ASP A 463 -17.82 15.32 -22.37
N GLY A 464 -19.06 15.77 -22.19
CA GLY A 464 -20.25 15.21 -22.83
C GLY A 464 -20.30 15.37 -24.36
N SER A 465 -19.17 15.62 -25.02
CA SER A 465 -19.01 15.73 -26.47
C SER A 465 -18.68 14.41 -27.17
N GLU A 466 -18.29 13.35 -26.46
CA GLU A 466 -18.14 12.01 -27.05
C GLU A 466 -19.39 11.14 -26.83
N ASN A 467 -20.50 11.59 -27.40
CA ASN A 467 -21.63 10.74 -27.80
C ASN A 467 -21.87 10.97 -29.29
N ALA A 468 -21.07 10.31 -30.13
CA ALA A 468 -21.40 9.97 -31.52
C ALA A 468 -20.27 9.10 -32.11
N LEU A 469 -20.43 7.78 -32.00
CA LEU A 469 -20.46 6.82 -33.13
C LEU A 469 -20.44 5.37 -32.62
#